data_AF-C3QT47-F1
#
_entry.id   AF-C3QT47-F1
#
_cell.length_a   1.000
_cell.length_b   1.000
_cell.length_c   1.000
_cell.angle_alpha   90.00
_cell.angle_beta   90.00
_cell.angle_gamma   90.00
#
_symmetry.space_group_name_H-M   'P 1'
#
loop_
_entity.id
_entity.type
_entity.pdbx_description
1 polymer ?
#
loop_
_entity_poly.entity_id
_entity_poly.type
_entity_poly.pdbx_seq_one_letter_code
_entity_poly.pdbx_strand_id
1 'polypeptide(L)'
;MDNKIGEDGECNGRSGKSFMFKALSYFMKSVKLSGRNPKLMDNPHVFDQVNQHTDFILVDDCDRYLNTGLFYDIITSDMTVNPKNNQSFTIPFEESAKLGFTTNYVPIDFDPSTEARLLYLVFSDYYHQRTEDNDYRETRSIRDDFGKDLFSKTYSENEWNADINFFLQCCRFYLSLCEESIKLLPPMENIIRRKYKADMGNNFEDWANSYFSPDSEHLDCFIVREKAFADYKSFSGVNKITMQRFTKALKGFVALCPYIDELNPKDLCNSQGRIVRKDNDGKAADMIYLRSCGTAETAAGGGTEPADPTLMFVPDERPDE
;
A
#
# COMPACT_ATOMS: atom_id res chain seq x y z
N MET A 1 -1.41 6.47 -4.41
CA MET A 1 -2.11 5.19 -4.67
C MET A 1 -3.57 5.29 -4.26
N ASP A 2 -4.42 4.35 -4.67
CA ASP A 2 -5.84 4.37 -4.29
C ASP A 2 -6.08 3.89 -2.87
N ASN A 3 -7.08 4.47 -2.20
CA ASN A 3 -7.48 4.09 -0.85
C ASN A 3 -8.52 2.94 -0.84
N LYS A 4 -9.40 2.88 -1.85
CA LYS A 4 -10.52 1.93 -1.89
C LYS A 4 -10.04 0.47 -1.99
N ILE A 5 -10.55 -0.39 -1.11
CA ILE A 5 -10.34 -1.83 -1.16
C ILE A 5 -11.27 -2.40 -2.25
N GLY A 6 -10.75 -2.65 -3.44
CA GLY A 6 -11.45 -3.37 -4.51
C GLY A 6 -11.00 -4.84 -4.57
N GLU A 7 -11.70 -5.66 -5.35
CA GLU A 7 -11.25 -7.02 -5.68
C GLU A 7 -9.92 -6.97 -6.45
N ASP A 8 -9.11 -8.02 -6.31
CA ASP A 8 -7.75 -8.11 -6.86
C ASP A 8 -7.70 -7.72 -8.35
N GLY A 9 -7.18 -6.53 -8.65
CA GLY A 9 -6.96 -6.04 -10.01
C GLY A 9 -7.87 -4.91 -10.48
N GLU A 10 -8.87 -4.49 -9.70
CA GLU A 10 -9.70 -3.34 -10.08
C GLU A 10 -8.91 -2.02 -10.03
N CYS A 11 -8.68 -1.46 -11.21
CA CYS A 11 -8.09 -0.13 -11.36
C CYS A 11 -9.18 0.94 -11.23
N ASN A 12 -9.34 1.50 -10.03
CA ASN A 12 -10.20 2.66 -9.80
C ASN A 12 -9.54 3.93 -10.36
N GLY A 13 -9.70 4.15 -11.67
CA GLY A 13 -9.29 5.39 -12.32
C GLY A 13 -10.10 6.59 -11.83
N ARG A 14 -9.57 7.80 -12.07
CA ARG A 14 -10.24 9.10 -11.84
C ARG A 14 -10.34 9.61 -10.40
N SER A 15 -9.64 9.02 -9.44
CA SER A 15 -9.52 9.52 -8.05
C SER A 15 -8.75 10.85 -7.88
N GLY A 16 -8.38 11.55 -8.96
CA GLY A 16 -7.64 12.82 -8.89
C GLY A 16 -6.12 12.69 -8.75
N LYS A 17 -5.55 11.48 -8.69
CA LYS A 17 -4.09 11.23 -8.59
C LYS A 17 -3.28 12.01 -9.63
N SER A 18 -3.60 11.84 -10.91
CA SER A 18 -2.90 12.51 -12.00
C SER A 18 -3.12 14.02 -12.00
N PHE A 19 -4.24 14.49 -11.45
CA PHE A 19 -4.53 15.92 -11.32
C PHE A 19 -3.61 16.59 -10.30
N MET A 20 -3.37 15.97 -9.14
CA MET A 20 -2.44 16.49 -8.13
C MET A 20 -1.05 16.76 -8.71
N PHE A 21 -0.45 15.79 -9.42
CA PHE A 21 0.87 15.98 -10.01
C PHE A 21 0.86 16.94 -11.20
N LYS A 22 -0.24 17.02 -11.94
CA LYS A 22 -0.42 18.05 -12.97
C LYS A 22 -0.44 19.45 -12.34
N ALA A 23 -1.12 19.64 -11.20
CA ALA A 23 -1.14 20.90 -10.48
C ALA A 23 0.29 21.33 -10.09
N LEU A 24 1.10 20.41 -9.57
CA LEU A 24 2.50 20.68 -9.23
C LEU A 24 3.34 21.11 -10.45
N SER A 25 3.08 20.54 -11.63
CA SER A 25 3.84 20.89 -12.85
C SER A 25 3.70 22.35 -13.30
N TYR A 26 2.70 23.10 -12.79
CA TYR A 26 2.60 24.54 -13.03
C TYR A 26 3.57 25.37 -12.17
N PHE A 27 4.07 24.82 -11.06
CA PHE A 27 4.93 25.51 -10.10
C PHE A 27 6.39 25.04 -10.15
N MET A 28 6.66 23.87 -10.71
CA MET A 28 8.00 23.27 -10.74
C MET A 28 8.27 22.55 -12.06
N LYS A 29 9.54 22.49 -12.47
CA LYS A 29 9.96 21.81 -13.71
C LYS A 29 9.96 20.29 -13.48
N SER A 30 8.94 19.64 -14.03
CA SER A 30 8.76 18.19 -13.91
C SER A 30 9.13 17.43 -15.18
N VAL A 31 9.82 16.30 -15.04
CA VAL A 31 10.01 15.29 -16.10
C VAL A 31 9.11 14.09 -15.80
N LYS A 32 8.41 13.58 -16.82
CA LYS A 32 7.51 12.44 -16.68
C LYS A 32 8.09 11.19 -17.34
N LEU A 33 8.13 10.09 -16.61
CA LEU A 33 8.55 8.76 -17.06
C LEU A 33 7.36 7.80 -17.00
N SER A 34 7.32 6.81 -17.90
CA SER A 34 6.28 5.77 -17.91
C SER A 34 6.68 4.61 -17.01
N GLY A 35 5.98 4.44 -15.89
CA GLY A 35 6.20 3.36 -14.92
C GLY A 35 5.65 1.99 -15.36
N ARG A 36 4.98 1.91 -16.51
CA ARG A 36 4.49 0.64 -17.07
C ARG A 36 5.58 -0.21 -17.70
N ASN A 37 6.73 0.38 -18.04
CA ASN A 37 7.82 -0.34 -18.65
C ASN A 37 8.67 -1.04 -17.56
N PRO A 38 8.66 -2.38 -17.47
CA PRO A 38 9.46 -3.09 -16.45
C PRO A 38 10.97 -2.94 -16.68
N LYS A 39 11.39 -2.57 -17.90
CA LYS A 39 12.78 -2.32 -18.29
C LYS A 39 13.13 -0.83 -18.33
N LEU A 40 12.38 0.00 -17.59
CA LEU A 40 12.58 1.45 -17.58
C LEU A 40 14.03 1.81 -17.23
N MET A 41 14.58 1.16 -16.20
CA MET A 41 15.92 1.43 -15.67
C MET A 41 17.04 0.71 -16.45
N ASP A 42 16.70 -0.24 -17.32
CA ASP A 42 17.68 -0.87 -18.23
C ASP A 42 18.12 0.10 -19.35
N ASN A 43 17.34 1.16 -19.59
CA ASN A 43 17.67 2.18 -20.57
C ASN A 43 18.71 3.16 -19.98
N PRO A 44 19.95 3.20 -20.49
CA PRO A 44 20.98 4.12 -19.99
C PRO A 44 20.63 5.60 -20.20
N HIS A 45 19.64 5.89 -21.05
CA HIS A 45 19.16 7.24 -21.34
C HIS A 45 17.80 7.54 -20.69
N VAL A 46 17.40 6.78 -19.66
CA VAL A 46 16.10 6.95 -18.99
C VAL A 46 15.88 8.36 -18.45
N PHE A 47 16.95 9.05 -18.05
CA PHE A 47 16.93 10.41 -17.53
C PHE A 47 17.43 11.46 -18.51
N ASP A 48 17.39 11.20 -19.84
CA ASP A 48 17.95 12.12 -20.84
C ASP A 48 17.39 13.55 -20.80
N GLN A 49 16.15 13.71 -20.33
CA GLN A 49 15.46 14.99 -20.17
C GLN A 49 15.72 15.67 -18.82
N VAL A 50 16.35 14.98 -17.87
CA VAL A 50 16.66 15.50 -16.54
C VAL A 50 17.93 16.35 -16.61
N ASN A 51 17.92 17.49 -15.95
CA ASN A 51 19.08 18.36 -15.81
C ASN A 51 19.06 19.07 -14.45
N GLN A 52 20.08 19.88 -14.16
CA GLN A 52 20.23 20.65 -12.91
C GLN A 52 19.06 21.61 -12.61
N HIS A 53 18.16 21.84 -13.57
CA HIS A 53 16.96 22.66 -13.39
C HIS A 53 15.69 21.82 -13.32
N THR A 54 15.78 20.50 -13.24
CA THR A 54 14.63 19.62 -13.04
C THR A 54 14.35 19.51 -11.54
N ASP A 55 13.18 19.97 -11.11
CA ASP A 55 12.79 19.95 -9.71
C ASP A 55 12.14 18.62 -9.30
N PHE A 56 11.45 17.98 -10.25
CA PHE A 56 10.61 16.80 -9.98
C PHE A 56 10.65 15.77 -11.11
N ILE A 57 10.70 14.48 -10.76
CA ILE A 57 10.58 13.36 -11.70
C ILE A 57 9.36 12.53 -11.30
N LEU A 58 8.38 12.44 -12.19
CA LEU A 58 7.18 11.64 -11.99
C LEU A 58 7.26 10.34 -12.78
N VAL A 59 7.38 9.21 -12.10
CA VAL A 59 7.16 7.88 -12.69
C VAL A 59 5.68 7.57 -12.61
N ASP A 60 4.96 7.80 -13.70
CA ASP A 60 3.50 7.74 -13.73
C ASP A 60 3.01 6.36 -14.16
N ASP A 61 1.88 5.96 -13.57
CA ASP A 61 1.14 4.74 -13.90
C ASP A 61 2.00 3.47 -13.77
N CYS A 62 2.66 3.36 -12.61
CA CYS A 62 3.54 2.26 -12.28
C CYS A 62 2.77 0.94 -12.23
N ASP A 63 3.31 -0.04 -12.95
CA ASP A 63 2.81 -1.42 -12.90
C ASP A 63 2.96 -2.02 -11.49
N ARG A 64 2.14 -3.01 -11.16
CA ARG A 64 2.16 -3.70 -9.86
C ARG A 64 3.51 -4.32 -9.54
N TYR A 65 4.31 -4.67 -10.55
CA TYR A 65 5.61 -5.31 -10.39
C TYR A 65 6.78 -4.32 -10.48
N LEU A 66 6.53 -3.02 -10.55
CA LEU A 66 7.61 -2.03 -10.53
C LEU A 66 8.38 -2.13 -9.21
N ASN A 67 9.66 -2.47 -9.31
CA ASN A 67 10.55 -2.53 -8.17
C ASN A 67 11.09 -1.13 -7.84
N THR A 68 10.61 -0.53 -6.76
CA THR A 68 11.07 0.78 -6.27
C THR A 68 12.54 0.76 -5.84
N GLY A 69 13.08 -0.41 -5.51
CA GLY A 69 14.49 -0.60 -5.16
C GLY A 69 15.46 -0.19 -6.26
N LEU A 70 15.02 -0.19 -7.52
CA LEU A 70 15.83 0.29 -8.65
C LEU A 70 16.12 1.79 -8.57
N PHE A 71 15.40 2.54 -7.73
CA PHE A 71 15.54 3.99 -7.58
C PHE A 71 16.26 4.41 -6.29
N TYR A 72 16.65 3.47 -5.41
CA TYR A 72 17.18 3.84 -4.08
C TYR A 72 18.48 4.61 -4.14
N ASP A 73 19.36 4.26 -5.07
CA ASP A 73 20.61 4.99 -5.26
C ASP A 73 20.32 6.43 -5.69
N ILE A 74 19.37 6.65 -6.59
CA ILE A 74 18.97 7.99 -7.07
C ILE A 74 18.28 8.80 -5.97
N ILE A 75 17.49 8.13 -5.11
CA ILE A 75 16.78 8.79 -4.01
C ILE A 75 17.74 9.22 -2.90
N THR A 76 18.89 8.56 -2.75
CA THR A 76 19.77 8.74 -1.57
C THR A 76 21.20 9.16 -1.92
N SER A 77 21.52 9.39 -3.19
CA SER A 77 22.86 9.73 -3.67
C SER A 77 22.79 10.66 -4.88
N ASP A 78 23.95 11.06 -5.37
CA ASP A 78 24.08 11.87 -6.58
C ASP A 78 23.50 11.16 -7.81
N MET A 79 22.87 11.94 -8.70
CA MET A 79 22.20 11.42 -9.87
C MET A 79 23.09 11.54 -11.12
N THR A 80 23.48 10.40 -11.71
CA THR A 80 24.15 10.39 -13.01
C THR A 80 23.14 10.46 -14.15
N VAL A 81 23.30 11.45 -15.02
CA VAL A 81 22.49 11.61 -16.23
C VAL A 81 23.37 11.36 -17.46
N ASN A 82 22.87 10.55 -18.39
CA ASN A 82 23.54 10.23 -19.65
C ASN A 82 22.66 10.64 -20.85
N PRO A 83 22.72 11.91 -21.30
CA PRO A 83 21.89 12.37 -22.41
C PRO A 83 22.33 11.74 -23.73
N LYS A 84 21.38 11.52 -24.64
CA LYS A 84 21.71 11.02 -25.98
C LYS A 84 22.58 12.04 -26.73
N ASN A 85 23.68 11.55 -27.32
CA ASN A 85 24.63 12.34 -28.09
C ASN A 85 25.33 13.46 -27.30
N ASN A 86 25.40 13.36 -25.97
CA ASN A 86 26.12 14.32 -25.13
C ASN A 86 26.97 13.59 -24.07
N GLN A 87 27.85 14.31 -23.39
CA GLN A 87 28.62 13.76 -22.28
C GLN A 87 27.73 13.55 -21.05
N SER A 88 27.99 12.47 -20.32
CA SER A 88 27.33 12.20 -19.05
C SER A 88 27.79 13.20 -17.99
N PHE A 89 26.87 13.62 -17.13
CA PHE A 89 27.16 14.51 -16.01
C PHE A 89 26.47 13.99 -14.75
N THR A 90 26.92 14.47 -13.60
CA THR A 90 26.37 14.10 -12.29
C THR A 90 25.75 15.31 -11.64
N ILE A 91 24.52 15.18 -11.17
CA ILE A 91 23.81 16.18 -10.39
C ILE A 91 24.02 15.81 -8.91
N PRO A 92 24.55 16.72 -8.06
CA PRO A 92 24.68 16.48 -6.62
C PRO A 92 23.34 16.14 -5.97
N PHE A 93 23.34 15.34 -4.91
CA PHE A 93 22.11 14.96 -4.18
C PHE A 93 21.26 16.17 -3.75
N GLU A 94 21.90 17.25 -3.32
CA GLU A 94 21.24 18.48 -2.85
C GLU A 94 20.48 19.21 -3.96
N GLU A 95 20.92 19.04 -5.22
CA GLU A 95 20.34 19.63 -6.42
C GLU A 95 19.48 18.61 -7.20
N SER A 96 19.45 17.35 -6.76
CA SER A 96 18.75 16.28 -7.46
C SER A 96 17.24 16.41 -7.30
N ALA A 97 16.54 16.20 -8.41
CA ALA A 97 15.08 16.24 -8.48
C ALA A 97 14.44 15.29 -7.47
N LYS A 98 13.29 15.67 -6.91
CA LYS A 98 12.49 14.75 -6.07
C LYS A 98 11.71 13.78 -6.95
N LEU A 99 11.57 12.54 -6.49
CA LEU A 99 10.85 11.49 -7.23
C LEU A 99 9.43 11.32 -6.70
N GLY A 100 8.48 11.19 -7.62
CA GLY A 100 7.11 10.78 -7.33
C GLY A 100 6.72 9.55 -8.15
N PHE A 101 5.91 8.70 -7.54
CA PHE A 101 5.39 7.49 -8.18
C PHE A 101 3.87 7.50 -8.09
N THR A 102 3.20 7.24 -9.21
CA THR A 102 1.75 7.00 -9.21
C THR A 102 1.48 5.54 -9.54
N THR A 103 0.53 4.94 -8.82
CA THR A 103 0.10 3.57 -9.07
C THR A 103 -1.33 3.40 -8.56
N ASN A 104 -2.08 2.49 -9.19
CA ASN A 104 -3.37 2.01 -8.69
C ASN A 104 -3.21 0.79 -7.79
N TYR A 105 -2.00 0.21 -7.74
CA TYR A 105 -1.70 -0.98 -6.97
C TYR A 105 -1.12 -0.61 -5.61
N VAL A 106 -1.24 -1.53 -4.66
CA VAL A 106 -0.51 -1.42 -3.40
C VAL A 106 0.92 -1.87 -3.64
N PRO A 107 1.93 -1.13 -3.16
CA PRO A 107 3.32 -1.57 -3.22
C PRO A 107 3.48 -3.00 -2.70
N ILE A 108 4.28 -3.83 -3.35
CA ILE A 108 4.47 -5.22 -2.91
C ILE A 108 5.39 -5.27 -1.68
N ASP A 109 6.36 -4.37 -1.64
CA ASP A 109 7.43 -4.34 -0.65
C ASP A 109 7.21 -3.20 0.35
N PHE A 110 7.16 -3.57 1.63
CA PHE A 110 7.15 -2.65 2.78
C PHE A 110 8.25 -3.10 3.74
N ASP A 111 9.43 -3.46 3.21
CA ASP A 111 10.57 -3.74 4.06
C ASP A 111 11.08 -2.43 4.68
N PRO A 112 11.83 -2.49 5.81
CA PRO A 112 12.31 -1.30 6.49
C PRO A 112 13.14 -0.35 5.60
N SER A 113 13.84 -0.86 4.59
CA SER A 113 14.64 -0.05 3.67
C SER A 113 13.73 0.77 2.74
N THR A 114 12.69 0.14 2.22
CA THR A 114 11.65 0.79 1.41
C THR A 114 10.88 1.84 2.22
N GLU A 115 10.48 1.47 3.45
CA GLU A 115 9.76 2.35 4.35
C GLU A 115 10.55 3.61 4.72
N ALA A 116 11.87 3.53 4.87
CA ALA A 116 12.69 4.70 5.17
C ALA A 116 12.76 5.72 4.00
N ARG A 117 12.44 5.29 2.77
CA ARG A 117 12.64 6.09 1.54
C ARG A 117 11.35 6.57 0.88
N LEU A 118 10.20 5.99 1.23
CA LEU A 118 8.92 6.31 0.59
C LEU A 118 8.00 7.11 1.50
N LEU A 119 7.38 8.15 0.93
CA LEU A 119 6.24 8.85 1.52
C LEU A 119 4.97 8.39 0.82
N TYR A 120 4.03 7.81 1.55
CA TYR A 120 2.79 7.31 0.97
C TYR A 120 1.73 8.40 0.88
N LEU A 121 1.07 8.50 -0.26
CA LEU A 121 -0.12 9.33 -0.45
C LEU A 121 -1.26 8.44 -0.96
N VAL A 122 -2.39 8.49 -0.25
CA VAL A 122 -3.61 7.76 -0.63
C VAL A 122 -4.67 8.73 -1.12
N PHE A 123 -5.38 8.31 -2.15
CA PHE A 123 -6.46 9.06 -2.77
C PHE A 123 -7.76 8.31 -2.55
N SER A 124 -8.77 9.01 -2.04
CA SER A 124 -10.13 8.48 -1.97
C SER A 124 -10.71 8.32 -3.37
N ASP A 125 -11.75 7.50 -3.47
CA ASP A 125 -12.59 7.33 -4.65
C ASP A 125 -13.68 8.41 -4.75
N TYR A 126 -13.52 9.54 -4.05
CA TYR A 126 -14.51 10.63 -4.06
C TYR A 126 -14.84 11.10 -5.48
N TYR A 127 -13.84 11.23 -6.34
CA TYR A 127 -14.03 11.35 -7.78
C TYR A 127 -13.97 9.97 -8.45
N HIS A 128 -15.03 9.63 -9.17
CA HIS A 128 -15.25 8.31 -9.76
C HIS A 128 -16.23 8.36 -10.94
N GLN A 129 -16.19 7.32 -11.76
CA GLN A 129 -17.17 7.10 -12.82
C GLN A 129 -18.11 5.96 -12.41
N ARG A 130 -19.43 6.20 -12.38
CA ARG A 130 -20.39 5.11 -12.26
C ARG A 130 -20.37 4.29 -13.54
N THR A 131 -20.25 2.98 -13.39
CA THR A 131 -20.41 1.99 -14.47
C THR A 131 -21.42 0.93 -14.03
N GLU A 132 -21.83 0.05 -14.94
CA GLU A 132 -22.72 -1.07 -14.59
C GLU A 132 -22.01 -2.07 -13.65
N ASP A 133 -20.68 -2.13 -13.74
CA ASP A 133 -19.82 -3.05 -12.97
C ASP A 133 -19.43 -2.53 -11.57
N ASN A 134 -19.96 -1.39 -11.11
CA ASN A 134 -19.60 -0.84 -9.80
C ASN A 134 -20.76 -0.32 -8.97
N ASP A 135 -20.56 -0.29 -7.65
CA ASP A 135 -21.59 0.07 -6.67
C ASP A 135 -21.68 1.59 -6.41
N TYR A 136 -21.08 2.43 -7.26
CA TYR A 136 -21.20 3.88 -7.07
C TYR A 136 -22.64 4.32 -7.33
N ARG A 137 -23.19 5.17 -6.46
CA ARG A 137 -24.57 5.68 -6.62
C ARG A 137 -24.67 6.70 -7.76
N GLU A 138 -23.57 7.42 -8.01
CA GLU A 138 -23.49 8.52 -8.95
C GLU A 138 -22.12 8.58 -9.62
N THR A 139 -21.93 9.52 -10.55
CA THR A 139 -20.63 9.87 -11.11
C THR A 139 -20.21 11.21 -10.52
N ARG A 140 -18.97 11.30 -10.04
CA ARG A 140 -18.40 12.55 -9.51
C ARG A 140 -17.09 12.88 -10.20
N SER A 141 -16.96 14.12 -10.63
CA SER A 141 -15.78 14.71 -11.23
C SER A 141 -15.47 16.06 -10.59
N ILE A 142 -14.24 16.55 -10.78
CA ILE A 142 -13.83 17.88 -10.30
C ILE A 142 -14.78 18.97 -10.81
N ARG A 143 -15.30 18.83 -12.03
CA ARG A 143 -16.22 19.81 -12.61
C ARG A 143 -17.55 19.86 -11.85
N ASP A 144 -18.00 18.77 -11.25
CA ASP A 144 -19.27 18.74 -10.52
C ASP A 144 -19.21 19.59 -9.24
N ASP A 145 -18.04 19.65 -8.60
CA ASP A 145 -17.83 20.46 -7.39
C ASP A 145 -17.52 21.94 -7.71
N PHE A 146 -16.78 22.20 -8.79
CA PHE A 146 -16.28 23.55 -9.10
C PHE A 146 -17.03 24.26 -10.23
N GLY A 147 -17.94 23.56 -10.92
CA GLY A 147 -18.67 24.04 -12.10
C GLY A 147 -17.79 24.34 -13.32
N LYS A 148 -16.49 24.04 -13.26
CA LYS A 148 -15.49 24.36 -14.28
C LYS A 148 -14.29 23.41 -14.21
N ASP A 149 -13.46 23.44 -15.25
CA ASP A 149 -12.17 22.75 -15.22
C ASP A 149 -11.12 23.63 -14.53
N LEU A 150 -10.50 23.10 -13.47
CA LEU A 150 -9.40 23.76 -12.77
C LEU A 150 -8.16 23.90 -13.65
N PHE A 151 -7.41 24.99 -13.48
CA PHE A 151 -6.20 25.33 -14.26
C PHE A 151 -6.41 25.34 -15.79
N SER A 152 -7.64 25.58 -16.22
CA SER A 152 -7.98 25.73 -17.64
C SER A 152 -7.60 27.12 -18.16
N LYS A 153 -7.78 27.36 -19.46
CA LYS A 153 -7.53 28.67 -20.07
C LYS A 153 -8.41 29.79 -19.52
N THR A 154 -9.53 29.45 -18.90
CA THR A 154 -10.50 30.40 -18.31
C THR A 154 -10.31 30.56 -16.80
N TYR A 155 -9.24 30.02 -16.23
CA TYR A 155 -8.93 30.14 -14.80
C TYR A 155 -8.49 31.57 -14.50
N SER A 156 -9.23 32.24 -13.62
CA SER A 156 -9.04 33.66 -13.33
C SER A 156 -7.80 33.92 -12.48
N GLU A 157 -7.31 35.15 -12.51
CA GLU A 157 -6.19 35.58 -11.66
C GLU A 157 -6.49 35.42 -10.17
N ASN A 158 -7.74 35.67 -9.75
CA ASN A 158 -8.14 35.49 -8.35
C ASN A 158 -8.08 34.02 -7.91
N GLU A 159 -8.45 33.09 -8.79
CA GLU A 159 -8.34 31.66 -8.50
C GLU A 159 -6.88 31.21 -8.44
N TRP A 160 -6.05 31.66 -9.38
CA TRP A 160 -4.59 31.42 -9.32
C TRP A 160 -3.98 31.96 -8.03
N ASN A 161 -4.35 33.17 -7.61
CA ASN A 161 -3.88 33.76 -6.35
C ASN A 161 -4.34 32.94 -5.14
N ALA A 162 -5.56 32.42 -5.15
CA ALA A 162 -6.06 31.55 -4.09
C ALA A 162 -5.25 30.25 -4.02
N ASP A 163 -4.99 29.61 -5.16
CA ASP A 163 -4.19 28.38 -5.22
C ASP A 163 -2.75 28.61 -4.78
N ILE A 164 -2.09 29.69 -5.25
CA ILE A 164 -0.73 30.05 -4.82
C ILE A 164 -0.68 30.24 -3.30
N ASN A 165 -1.66 30.94 -2.73
CA ASN A 165 -1.74 31.11 -1.28
C ASN A 165 -1.91 29.77 -0.56
N PHE A 166 -2.74 28.87 -1.10
CA PHE A 166 -2.90 27.51 -0.57
C PHE A 166 -1.58 26.71 -0.60
N PHE A 167 -0.85 26.74 -1.72
CA PHE A 167 0.46 26.08 -1.82
C PHE A 167 1.48 26.67 -0.84
N LEU A 168 1.52 28.00 -0.67
CA LEU A 168 2.38 28.65 0.31
C LEU A 168 2.02 28.28 1.76
N GLN A 169 0.73 28.13 2.07
CA GLN A 169 0.27 27.63 3.37
C GLN A 169 0.74 26.18 3.61
N CYS A 170 0.67 25.31 2.58
CA CYS A 170 1.19 23.95 2.66
C CYS A 170 2.70 23.92 2.89
N CYS A 171 3.45 24.78 2.19
CA CYS A 171 4.90 24.93 2.40
C CYS A 171 5.22 25.41 3.82
N ARG A 172 4.48 26.40 4.33
CA ARG A 172 4.65 26.88 5.71
C ARG A 172 4.42 25.76 6.72
N PHE A 173 3.36 24.97 6.53
CA PHE A 173 3.06 23.82 7.38
C PHE A 173 4.19 22.79 7.33
N TYR A 174 4.65 22.40 6.13
CA TYR A 174 5.76 21.47 5.99
C TYR A 174 7.03 21.97 6.70
N LEU A 175 7.41 23.23 6.48
CA LEU A 175 8.59 23.84 7.11
C LEU A 175 8.48 23.89 8.63
N SER A 176 7.27 24.07 9.18
CA SER A 176 7.06 24.05 10.63
C SER A 176 7.28 22.68 11.27
N LEU A 177 7.25 21.60 10.48
CA LEU A 177 7.46 20.23 10.94
C LEU A 177 8.88 19.71 10.67
N CYS A 178 9.69 20.42 9.88
CA CYS A 178 11.02 19.96 9.49
C CYS A 178 11.93 19.67 10.69
N GLU A 179 11.75 20.40 11.80
CA GLU A 179 12.55 20.19 13.02
C GLU A 179 12.11 18.97 13.83
N GLU A 180 10.87 18.50 13.65
CA GLU A 180 10.28 17.44 14.48
C GLU A 180 10.64 16.02 13.97
N SER A 181 11.34 15.89 12.84
CA SER A 181 11.69 14.59 12.22
C SER A 181 10.49 13.65 12.05
N ILE A 182 9.29 14.21 11.83
CA ILE A 182 8.05 13.44 11.69
C ILE A 182 7.84 13.05 10.24
N LYS A 183 7.64 11.74 10.00
CA LYS A 183 7.19 11.23 8.71
C LYS A 183 5.65 11.24 8.66
N LEU A 184 5.08 12.16 7.90
CA LEU A 184 3.62 12.24 7.72
C LEU A 184 3.12 11.05 6.88
N LEU A 185 2.45 10.11 7.52
CA LEU A 185 1.85 8.96 6.85
C LEU A 185 0.32 9.06 6.89
N PRO A 186 -0.37 8.64 5.82
CA PRO A 186 -1.82 8.50 5.86
C PRO A 186 -2.21 7.36 6.81
N PRO A 187 -3.50 7.22 7.15
CA PRO A 187 -3.98 6.04 7.86
C PRO A 187 -3.57 4.76 7.12
N MET A 188 -2.55 4.07 7.65
CA MET A 188 -1.91 2.94 6.96
C MET A 188 -2.74 1.66 7.01
N GLU A 189 -3.79 1.61 7.84
CA GLU A 189 -4.57 0.39 8.08
C GLU A 189 -5.17 -0.18 6.78
N ASN A 190 -5.81 0.65 5.97
CA ASN A 190 -6.37 0.23 4.68
C ASN A 190 -5.29 -0.28 3.72
N ILE A 191 -4.13 0.36 3.71
CA ILE A 191 -3.01 -0.01 2.85
C ILE A 191 -2.48 -1.39 3.22
N ILE A 192 -2.24 -1.60 4.52
CA ILE A 192 -1.76 -2.87 5.07
C ILE A 192 -2.81 -3.96 4.83
N ARG A 193 -4.10 -3.67 5.03
CA ARG A 193 -5.19 -4.59 4.74
C ARG A 193 -5.23 -5.01 3.28
N ARG A 194 -5.10 -4.06 2.35
CA ARG A 194 -5.03 -4.34 0.91
C ARG A 194 -3.79 -5.15 0.55
N LYS A 195 -2.65 -4.88 1.18
CA LYS A 195 -1.42 -5.68 0.99
C LYS A 195 -1.67 -7.13 1.38
N TYR A 196 -2.26 -7.38 2.56
CA TYR A 196 -2.56 -8.73 3.02
C TYR A 196 -3.54 -9.45 2.09
N LYS A 197 -4.60 -8.76 1.62
CA LYS A 197 -5.50 -9.32 0.61
C LYS A 197 -4.77 -9.70 -0.69
N ALA A 198 -3.93 -8.82 -1.23
CA ALA A 198 -3.18 -9.08 -2.46
C ALA A 198 -2.12 -10.20 -2.29
N ASP A 199 -1.49 -10.29 -1.13
CA ASP A 199 -0.52 -11.35 -0.81
C ASP A 199 -1.18 -12.72 -0.65
N MET A 200 -2.38 -12.73 -0.08
CA MET A 200 -3.21 -13.91 0.14
C MET A 200 -3.83 -14.41 -1.17
N GLY A 201 -4.53 -13.54 -1.88
CA GLY A 201 -5.34 -13.84 -3.05
C GLY A 201 -6.62 -14.60 -2.70
N ASN A 202 -7.66 -14.42 -3.52
CA ASN A 202 -9.01 -14.95 -3.27
C ASN A 202 -9.02 -16.46 -2.98
N ASN A 203 -8.29 -17.28 -3.76
CA ASN A 203 -8.25 -18.73 -3.57
C ASN A 203 -7.73 -19.16 -2.18
N PHE A 204 -6.76 -18.42 -1.62
CA PHE A 204 -6.26 -18.71 -0.28
C PHE A 204 -7.25 -18.21 0.77
N GLU A 205 -7.84 -17.02 0.56
CA GLU A 205 -8.84 -16.45 1.47
C GLU A 205 -10.03 -17.41 1.64
N ASP A 206 -10.57 -17.92 0.54
CA ASP A 206 -11.70 -18.87 0.55
C ASP A 206 -11.34 -20.19 1.24
N TRP A 207 -10.16 -20.74 0.93
CA TRP A 207 -9.66 -21.95 1.56
C TRP A 207 -9.46 -21.74 3.06
N ALA A 208 -8.80 -20.66 3.46
CA ALA A 208 -8.46 -20.40 4.86
C ALA A 208 -9.71 -20.13 5.70
N ASN A 209 -10.69 -19.40 5.17
CA ASN A 209 -11.98 -19.18 5.82
C ASN A 209 -12.74 -20.49 6.06
N SER A 210 -12.63 -21.46 5.15
CA SER A 210 -13.25 -22.77 5.30
C SER A 210 -12.43 -23.70 6.21
N TYR A 211 -11.12 -23.69 6.05
CA TYR A 211 -10.20 -24.58 6.75
C TYR A 211 -10.09 -24.21 8.23
N PHE A 212 -9.98 -22.92 8.55
CA PHE A 212 -9.83 -22.38 9.90
C PHE A 212 -11.13 -21.76 10.43
N SER A 213 -12.30 -22.19 9.97
CA SER A 213 -13.56 -21.64 10.48
C SER A 213 -13.73 -21.91 11.98
N PRO A 214 -14.51 -21.10 12.72
CA PRO A 214 -14.81 -21.36 14.13
C PRO A 214 -15.45 -22.74 14.40
N ASP A 215 -16.16 -23.28 13.40
CA ASP A 215 -16.79 -24.60 13.45
C ASP A 215 -15.85 -25.72 12.98
N SER A 216 -14.62 -25.39 12.55
CA SER A 216 -13.64 -26.38 12.09
C SER A 216 -12.82 -26.93 13.24
N GLU A 217 -12.25 -28.12 13.04
CA GLU A 217 -11.32 -28.75 13.99
C GLU A 217 -9.88 -28.22 13.86
N HIS A 218 -9.66 -27.14 13.09
CA HIS A 218 -8.33 -26.63 12.75
C HIS A 218 -7.94 -25.33 13.47
N LEU A 219 -8.77 -24.83 14.38
CA LEU A 219 -8.38 -23.81 15.34
C LEU A 219 -7.90 -24.42 16.65
N ASP A 220 -7.05 -23.69 17.38
CA ASP A 220 -6.52 -24.06 18.69
C ASP A 220 -5.86 -25.46 18.78
N CYS A 221 -5.39 -25.97 17.63
CA CYS A 221 -4.76 -27.28 17.51
C CYS A 221 -3.42 -27.22 16.76
N PHE A 222 -2.61 -28.27 16.92
CA PHE A 222 -1.35 -28.40 16.21
C PHE A 222 -1.56 -29.05 14.84
N ILE A 223 -1.27 -28.30 13.79
CA ILE A 223 -1.39 -28.78 12.41
C ILE A 223 -0.01 -28.89 11.80
N VAL A 224 0.32 -30.04 11.22
CA VAL A 224 1.58 -30.21 10.48
C VAL A 224 1.59 -29.21 9.31
N ARG A 225 2.59 -28.33 9.27
CA ARG A 225 2.68 -27.25 8.28
C ARG A 225 2.63 -27.76 6.84
N GLU A 226 3.31 -28.88 6.59
CA GLU A 226 3.34 -29.54 5.28
C GLU A 226 1.98 -30.09 4.88
N LYS A 227 1.19 -30.57 5.85
CA LYS A 227 -0.18 -31.07 5.63
C LYS A 227 -1.11 -29.92 5.24
N ALA A 228 -1.14 -28.83 6.01
CA ALA A 228 -1.95 -27.65 5.68
C ALA A 228 -1.59 -27.08 4.29
N PHE A 229 -0.29 -27.05 3.97
CA PHE A 229 0.19 -26.64 2.66
C PHE A 229 -0.28 -27.58 1.54
N ALA A 230 -0.24 -28.89 1.75
CA ALA A 230 -0.74 -29.88 0.80
C ALA A 230 -2.27 -29.78 0.60
N ASP A 231 -3.02 -29.57 1.69
CA ASP A 231 -4.48 -29.38 1.66
C ASP A 231 -4.85 -28.14 0.83
N TYR A 232 -4.16 -27.02 1.06
CA TYR A 232 -4.35 -25.81 0.24
C TYR A 232 -3.97 -26.04 -1.23
N LYS A 233 -2.87 -26.75 -1.51
CA LYS A 233 -2.45 -27.07 -2.88
C LYS A 233 -3.51 -27.93 -3.59
N SER A 234 -4.12 -28.86 -2.86
CA SER A 234 -5.21 -29.69 -3.36
C SER A 234 -6.47 -28.88 -3.63
N PHE A 235 -6.82 -27.94 -2.75
CA PHE A 235 -7.99 -27.06 -2.92
C PHE A 235 -7.83 -26.10 -4.11
N SER A 236 -6.70 -25.39 -4.17
CA SER A 236 -6.47 -24.35 -5.18
C SER A 236 -6.20 -24.89 -6.58
N GLY A 237 -5.75 -26.15 -6.70
CA GLY A 237 -5.30 -26.74 -7.97
C GLY A 237 -4.03 -26.08 -8.54
N VAL A 238 -3.41 -25.14 -7.82
CA VAL A 238 -2.25 -24.37 -8.30
C VAL A 238 -0.95 -25.11 -7.98
N ASN A 239 -0.29 -25.64 -9.02
CA ASN A 239 0.93 -26.43 -8.86
C ASN A 239 2.20 -25.62 -8.50
N LYS A 240 2.20 -24.30 -8.74
CA LYS A 240 3.37 -23.41 -8.60
C LYS A 240 3.34 -22.52 -7.33
N ILE A 241 2.80 -23.01 -6.23
CA ILE A 241 2.86 -22.30 -4.95
C ILE A 241 4.06 -22.77 -4.13
N THR A 242 4.77 -21.82 -3.52
CA THR A 242 5.91 -22.09 -2.62
C THR A 242 5.46 -21.99 -1.16
N MET A 243 6.16 -22.67 -0.25
CA MET A 243 5.91 -22.59 1.19
C MET A 243 6.06 -21.16 1.73
N GLN A 244 6.97 -20.37 1.15
CA GLN A 244 7.14 -18.96 1.51
C GLN A 244 5.88 -18.15 1.20
N ARG A 245 5.29 -18.32 0.00
CA ARG A 245 4.05 -17.64 -0.37
C ARG A 245 2.88 -18.06 0.51
N PHE A 246 2.75 -19.36 0.79
CA PHE A 246 1.76 -19.88 1.73
C PHE A 246 1.87 -19.23 3.12
N THR A 247 3.09 -19.10 3.63
CA THR A 247 3.33 -18.49 4.95
C THR A 247 3.00 -17.00 4.96
N LYS A 248 3.30 -16.30 3.86
CA LYS A 248 2.94 -14.87 3.71
C LYS A 248 1.42 -14.69 3.70
N ALA A 249 0.72 -15.53 2.93
CA ALA A 249 -0.74 -15.55 2.84
C ALA A 249 -1.39 -15.87 4.21
N LEU A 250 -0.88 -16.87 4.93
CA LEU A 250 -1.39 -17.25 6.25
C LEU A 250 -1.24 -16.10 7.27
N LYS A 251 -0.09 -15.40 7.27
CA LYS A 251 0.08 -14.21 8.12
C LYS A 251 -0.91 -13.11 7.76
N GLY A 252 -1.17 -12.91 6.47
CA GLY A 252 -2.17 -11.95 6.01
C GLY A 252 -3.59 -12.32 6.45
N PHE A 253 -3.95 -13.60 6.36
CA PHE A 253 -5.24 -14.11 6.83
C PHE A 253 -5.44 -13.83 8.33
N VAL A 254 -4.46 -14.20 9.17
CA VAL A 254 -4.54 -14.01 10.62
C VAL A 254 -4.66 -12.53 10.99
N ALA A 255 -3.94 -11.64 10.31
CA ALA A 255 -4.03 -10.21 10.56
C ALA A 255 -5.39 -9.59 10.16
N LEU A 256 -6.18 -10.27 9.33
CA LEU A 256 -7.48 -9.79 8.86
C LEU A 256 -8.68 -10.52 9.47
N CYS A 257 -8.43 -11.67 10.11
CA CYS A 257 -9.46 -12.56 10.60
C CYS A 257 -9.90 -12.14 12.02
N PRO A 258 -11.18 -11.81 12.27
CA PRO A 258 -11.61 -11.23 13.53
C PRO A 258 -11.64 -12.22 14.71
N TYR A 259 -11.67 -13.53 14.43
CA TYR A 259 -11.79 -14.57 15.45
C TYR A 259 -10.46 -15.28 15.77
N ILE A 260 -9.36 -14.85 15.15
CA ILE A 260 -8.01 -15.40 15.38
C ILE A 260 -7.16 -14.32 16.04
N ASP A 261 -6.55 -14.66 17.17
CA ASP A 261 -5.70 -13.77 17.94
C ASP A 261 -4.27 -13.73 17.38
N GLU A 262 -3.63 -14.90 17.26
CA GLU A 262 -2.25 -14.97 16.78
C GLU A 262 -1.89 -16.31 16.10
N LEU A 263 -0.89 -16.24 15.21
CA LEU A 263 -0.23 -17.38 14.59
C LEU A 263 1.02 -17.76 15.40
N ASN A 264 1.09 -19.04 15.80
CA ASN A 264 2.18 -19.63 16.55
C ASN A 264 2.53 -18.84 17.83
N PRO A 265 1.67 -18.93 18.85
CA PRO A 265 1.89 -18.27 20.13
C PRO A 265 3.29 -18.46 20.71
N LYS A 266 3.83 -17.41 21.32
CA LYS A 266 5.21 -17.41 21.86
C LYS A 266 5.41 -18.46 22.95
N ASP A 267 4.38 -18.76 23.72
CA ASP A 267 4.39 -19.79 24.77
C ASP A 267 4.48 -21.22 24.21
N LEU A 268 4.06 -21.43 22.97
CA LEU A 268 4.13 -22.73 22.28
C LEU A 268 5.40 -22.88 21.41
N CYS A 269 6.08 -21.77 21.15
CA CYS A 269 7.28 -21.72 20.31
C CYS A 269 8.56 -22.13 21.06
N ASN A 270 9.52 -22.63 20.31
CA ASN A 270 10.91 -22.77 20.75
C ASN A 270 11.65 -21.41 20.71
N SER A 271 12.93 -21.41 21.12
CA SER A 271 13.79 -20.21 21.09
C SER A 271 14.02 -19.61 19.69
N GLN A 272 13.66 -20.32 18.62
CA GLN A 272 13.73 -19.87 17.23
C GLN A 272 12.39 -19.38 16.68
N GLY A 273 11.35 -19.29 17.52
CA GLY A 273 10.00 -18.86 17.11
C GLY A 273 9.26 -19.87 16.25
N ARG A 274 9.58 -21.16 16.37
CA ARG A 274 8.91 -22.27 15.66
C ARG A 274 8.28 -23.25 16.63
N ILE A 275 7.22 -23.90 16.19
CA ILE A 275 6.62 -25.01 16.92
C ILE A 275 7.11 -26.31 16.27
N VAL A 276 7.96 -27.05 16.96
CA VAL A 276 8.43 -28.37 16.52
C VAL A 276 7.86 -29.42 17.47
N ARG A 277 7.10 -30.37 16.92
CA ARG A 277 6.47 -31.46 17.66
C ARG A 277 6.62 -32.76 16.88
N LYS A 278 6.39 -33.90 17.53
CA LYS A 278 6.30 -35.18 16.82
C LYS A 278 4.95 -35.27 16.13
N ASP A 279 4.93 -35.65 14.86
CA ASP A 279 3.70 -35.99 14.14
C ASP A 279 3.14 -37.36 14.59
N ASN A 280 2.03 -37.77 13.98
CA ASN A 280 1.37 -39.05 14.26
C ASN A 280 2.25 -40.27 13.93
N ASP A 281 3.27 -40.11 13.07
CA ASP A 281 4.25 -41.12 12.69
C ASP A 281 5.51 -41.09 13.58
N GLY A 282 5.53 -40.23 14.60
CA GLY A 282 6.64 -40.06 15.54
C GLY A 282 7.82 -39.24 15.01
N LYS A 283 7.70 -38.62 13.83
CA LYS A 283 8.74 -37.78 13.22
C LYS A 283 8.63 -36.34 13.68
N ALA A 284 9.77 -35.67 13.87
CA ALA A 284 9.77 -34.25 14.18
C ALA A 284 9.26 -33.44 12.97
N ALA A 285 8.21 -32.65 13.17
CA ALA A 285 7.58 -31.83 12.15
C ALA A 285 7.36 -30.40 12.65
N ASP A 286 7.46 -29.44 11.71
CA ASP A 286 7.09 -28.04 11.94
C ASP A 286 5.55 -27.93 11.96
N MET A 287 5.02 -27.34 13.03
CA MET A 287 3.58 -27.18 13.23
C MET A 287 3.13 -25.73 13.01
N ILE A 288 1.86 -25.59 12.66
CA ILE A 288 1.07 -24.36 12.66
C ILE A 288 0.09 -24.47 13.83
N TYR A 289 -0.07 -23.38 14.58
CA TYR A 289 -1.12 -23.21 15.58
C TYR A 289 -1.76 -21.84 15.40
N LEU A 290 -3.07 -21.79 15.16
CA LEU A 290 -3.85 -20.55 15.15
C LEU A 290 -4.68 -20.49 16.43
N ARG A 291 -4.38 -19.52 17.29
CA ARG A 291 -5.10 -19.33 18.54
C ARG A 291 -6.37 -18.52 18.28
N SER A 292 -7.53 -19.00 18.73
CA SER A 292 -8.77 -18.21 18.67
C SER A 292 -8.82 -17.15 19.77
N CYS A 293 -9.54 -16.05 19.53
CA CYS A 293 -9.71 -14.99 20.53
C CYS A 293 -10.32 -15.52 21.85
N GLY A 294 -11.27 -16.45 21.78
CA GLY A 294 -11.90 -17.03 22.97
C GLY A 294 -10.92 -17.85 23.83
N THR A 295 -10.00 -18.59 23.18
CA THR A 295 -8.95 -19.33 23.89
C THR A 295 -7.90 -18.39 24.47
N ALA A 296 -7.58 -17.29 23.78
CA ALA A 296 -6.67 -16.26 24.27
C ALA A 296 -7.19 -15.57 25.54
N GLU A 297 -8.46 -15.18 25.56
CA GLU A 297 -9.13 -14.59 26.72
C GLU A 297 -9.15 -15.54 27.93
N THR A 298 -9.37 -16.83 27.68
CA THR A 298 -9.34 -17.87 28.72
C THR A 298 -7.92 -18.06 29.27
N ALA A 299 -6.90 -18.01 28.42
CA ALA A 299 -5.49 -18.12 28.80
C ALA A 299 -4.97 -16.87 29.54
N ALA A 300 -5.53 -15.69 29.25
CA ALA A 300 -5.17 -14.41 29.89
C ALA A 300 -5.81 -14.22 31.27
N GLY A 301 -6.73 -15.10 31.69
CA GLY A 301 -7.49 -14.98 32.94
C GLY A 301 -8.58 -13.91 32.79
N GLY A 302 -9.79 -14.36 32.42
CA GLY A 302 -10.93 -13.52 32.04
C GLY A 302 -11.11 -12.25 32.88
N GLY A 303 -11.12 -11.11 32.20
CA GLY A 303 -11.38 -9.81 32.81
C GLY A 303 -11.07 -8.64 31.89
N THR A 304 -11.84 -8.46 30.83
CA THR A 304 -12.03 -7.14 30.20
C THR A 304 -13.47 -6.99 29.79
N GLU A 305 -14.13 -5.98 30.37
CA GLU A 305 -15.50 -5.56 30.04
C GLU A 305 -15.66 -5.33 28.53
N PRO A 306 -16.84 -5.61 27.94
CA PRO A 306 -17.06 -5.38 26.53
C PRO A 306 -16.91 -3.89 26.22
N ALA A 307 -16.07 -3.58 25.22
CA ALA A 307 -15.98 -2.23 24.67
C ALA A 307 -17.36 -1.80 24.16
N ASP A 308 -17.83 -0.66 24.67
CA ASP A 308 -19.13 -0.06 24.35
C ASP A 308 -19.29 0.10 22.82
N PRO A 309 -20.31 -0.50 22.19
CA PRO A 309 -20.55 -0.41 20.75
C PRO A 309 -20.95 0.99 20.25
N THR A 310 -21.00 2.02 21.12
CA THR A 310 -21.51 3.35 20.75
C THR A 310 -20.45 4.37 20.32
N LEU A 311 -19.18 4.03 20.25
CA LEU A 311 -18.17 4.89 19.59
C LEU A 311 -18.18 4.71 18.06
N MET A 312 -19.35 4.94 17.46
CA MET A 312 -19.47 5.25 16.04
C MET A 312 -18.90 6.66 15.83
N PHE A 313 -17.88 6.76 14.98
CA PHE A 313 -17.39 8.03 14.45
C PHE A 313 -18.54 8.73 13.72
N VAL A 314 -19.09 9.78 14.34
CA VAL A 314 -20.01 10.72 13.70
C VAL A 314 -19.14 11.82 13.08
N PRO A 315 -19.15 12.01 11.75
CA PRO A 315 -18.49 13.16 11.14
C PRO A 315 -19.13 14.45 11.65
N ASP A 316 -18.32 15.40 12.12
CA ASP A 316 -18.77 16.75 12.51
C ASP A 316 -19.62 17.36 11.39
N GLU A 317 -20.93 17.46 11.63
CA GLU A 317 -21.79 18.40 10.90
C GLU A 317 -21.37 19.81 11.34
N ARG A 318 -20.85 20.59 10.40
CA ARG A 318 -20.63 22.02 10.59
C ARG A 318 -21.96 22.66 10.99
N PRO A 319 -22.01 23.50 12.05
CA PRO A 319 -23.17 24.33 12.28
C PRO A 319 -23.27 25.37 11.16
N ASP A 320 -24.43 25.42 10.51
CA ASP A 320 -24.84 26.54 9.69
C ASP A 320 -24.96 27.80 10.58
N GLU A 321 -24.09 28.79 10.35
CA GLU A 321 -24.39 30.22 10.50
C GLU A 321 -23.72 31.03 9.38
#